data_AF-A0A9R1APL8-F1
#
_entry.id   AF-A0A9R1APL8-F1
#
_cell.length_a   1.000
_cell.length_b   1.000
_cell.length_c   1.000
_cell.angle_alpha   90.00
_cell.angle_beta   90.00
_cell.angle_gamma   90.00
#
_symmetry.space_group_name_H-M   'P 1'
#
loop_
_entity.id
_entity.type
_entity.pdbx_description
1 polymer ?
#
loop_
_entity_poly.entity_id
_entity_poly.type
_entity_poly.pdbx_seq_one_letter_code
_entity_poly.pdbx_strand_id
1 'polypeptide(L)'
;MVPDYSFSFAMSSCLIAMLPKGFYDRVDDGSIILKNSKRFSFCSDGINLEDGEESIKSGIIILATGFRGDQKLRDIFTANWCRNIVAGSSDTSVPLYRYRLGNFLGWHIWGQ
;
A
#
# COMPACT_ATOMS: atom_id res chain seq x y z
N MET A 1 -1.09 8.27 16.60
CA MET A 1 -2.19 7.51 15.96
C MET A 1 -1.90 6.04 16.21
N VAL A 2 -2.84 5.31 16.81
CA VAL A 2 -2.69 3.87 17.10
C VAL A 2 -3.45 3.11 16.01
N PRO A 3 -2.83 2.15 15.32
CA PRO A 3 -3.52 1.36 14.31
C PRO A 3 -4.55 0.39 14.93
N ASP A 4 -5.60 0.08 14.17
CA ASP A 4 -6.66 -0.87 14.56
C ASP A 4 -6.23 -2.36 14.44
N TYR A 5 -4.91 -2.62 14.45
CA TYR A 5 -4.33 -3.97 14.36
C TYR A 5 -3.21 -4.15 15.39
N SER A 6 -2.89 -5.41 15.73
CA SER A 6 -1.85 -5.71 16.72
C SER A 6 -0.44 -5.47 16.15
N PHE A 7 0.51 -5.17 17.05
CA PHE A 7 1.93 -5.07 16.69
C PHE A 7 2.46 -6.37 16.06
N SER A 8 2.07 -7.53 16.59
CA SER A 8 2.48 -8.83 16.06
C SER A 8 1.98 -9.05 14.63
N PHE A 9 0.74 -8.65 14.34
CA PHE A 9 0.20 -8.68 12.98
C PHE A 9 0.96 -7.72 12.07
N ALA A 10 1.25 -6.49 12.52
CA ALA A 10 2.02 -5.53 11.74
C ALA A 10 3.41 -6.05 11.37
N MET A 11 4.08 -6.72 12.31
CA MET A 11 5.41 -7.32 12.12
C MET A 11 5.37 -8.47 11.12
N SER A 12 4.41 -9.39 11.24
CA SER A 12 4.31 -10.55 10.35
C SER A 12 3.84 -10.20 8.94
N SER A 13 3.03 -9.14 8.80
CA SER A 13 2.53 -8.64 7.51
C SER A 13 3.42 -7.59 6.84
N CYS A 14 4.57 -7.26 7.44
CA CYS A 14 5.48 -6.21 6.95
C CYS A 14 4.81 -4.83 6.79
N LEU A 15 3.81 -4.52 7.63
CA LEU A 15 3.16 -3.19 7.67
C LEU A 15 3.95 -2.15 8.48
N ILE A 16 5.12 -2.51 8.99
CA ILE A 16 6.01 -1.60 9.71
C ILE A 16 6.75 -0.71 8.71
N ALA A 17 6.58 0.60 8.83
CA ALA A 17 7.26 1.59 8.01
C ALA A 17 8.53 2.11 8.69
N MET A 18 9.57 2.34 7.89
CA MET A 18 10.75 3.10 8.30
C MET A 18 10.46 4.60 8.17
N LEU A 19 10.67 5.35 9.25
CA LEU A 19 10.46 6.79 9.26
C LEU A 19 11.79 7.55 9.06
N PRO A 20 11.76 8.73 8.41
CA PRO A 20 12.93 9.61 8.34
C PRO A 20 13.40 10.04 9.73
N LYS A 21 14.70 10.31 9.85
CA LYS A 21 15.27 10.86 11.09
C LYS A 21 14.56 12.17 11.46
N GLY A 22 14.17 12.29 12.73
CA GLY A 22 13.48 13.47 13.27
C GLY A 22 12.02 13.63 12.84
N PHE A 23 11.38 12.56 12.34
CA PHE A 23 9.96 12.61 11.98
C PHE A 23 9.09 13.03 13.17
N TYR A 24 9.27 12.41 14.34
CA TYR A 24 8.48 12.75 15.53
C TYR A 24 8.85 14.09 16.13
N ASP A 25 10.12 14.53 16.06
CA ASP A 25 10.51 15.88 16.47
C ASP A 25 9.69 16.94 15.72
N ARG A 26 9.41 16.73 14.42
CA ARG A 26 8.55 17.59 13.60
C ARG A 26 7.06 17.46 13.89
N VAL A 27 6.64 16.34 14.46
CA VAL A 27 5.27 16.19 14.96
C VAL A 27 5.13 17.00 16.25
N ASP A 28 6.12 16.92 17.13
CA ASP A 28 6.15 17.62 18.41
C ASP A 28 6.27 19.14 18.23
N ASP A 29 7.05 19.61 17.25
CA ASP A 29 7.17 21.04 16.92
C ASP A 29 6.00 21.61 16.09
N GLY A 30 5.08 20.75 15.66
CA GLY A 30 3.88 21.12 14.89
C GLY A 30 4.08 21.30 13.38
N SER A 31 5.28 21.06 12.84
CA SER A 31 5.55 21.11 11.40
C SER A 31 4.88 19.96 10.63
N ILE A 32 4.58 18.84 11.30
CA ILE A 32 3.81 17.71 10.76
C ILE A 32 2.58 17.50 11.62
N ILE A 33 1.41 17.70 11.03
CA ILE A 33 0.12 17.46 11.69
C ILE A 33 -0.44 16.13 11.18
N LEU A 34 -0.60 15.16 12.09
CA LEU A 34 -1.19 13.87 11.79
C LEU A 34 -2.72 13.91 11.96
N LYS A 35 -3.45 13.73 10.86
CA LYS A 35 -4.92 13.66 10.84
C LYS A 35 -5.34 12.24 10.42
N ASN A 36 -6.24 11.62 11.19
CA ASN A 36 -6.87 10.36 10.79
C ASN A 36 -8.19 10.65 10.11
N SER A 37 -8.39 10.18 8.89
CA SER A 37 -9.69 10.16 8.24
C SER A 37 -9.75 9.01 7.24
N LYS A 38 -10.90 8.33 7.20
CA LYS A 38 -11.19 7.23 6.28
C LYS A 38 -11.52 7.74 4.88
N ARG A 39 -12.07 8.94 4.77
CA ARG A 39 -12.52 9.53 3.50
C ARG A 39 -12.26 11.02 3.45
N PHE A 40 -11.86 11.48 2.28
CA PHE A 40 -11.70 12.90 1.99
C PHE A 40 -12.17 13.19 0.57
N SER A 41 -12.57 14.44 0.34
CA SER A 41 -12.90 14.97 -0.97
C SER A 41 -12.07 16.22 -1.27
N PHE A 42 -11.92 16.55 -2.54
CA PHE A 42 -11.21 17.77 -2.95
C PHE A 42 -12.15 18.97 -2.94
N CYS A 43 -11.64 20.13 -2.54
CA CYS A 43 -12.30 21.42 -2.67
C CYS A 43 -11.42 22.40 -3.43
N SER A 44 -11.95 23.58 -3.77
CA SER A 44 -11.24 24.58 -4.58
C SER A 44 -9.92 25.06 -3.97
N ASP A 45 -9.78 24.96 -2.64
CA ASP A 45 -8.63 25.45 -1.87
C ASP A 45 -7.90 24.35 -1.09
N GLY A 46 -8.21 23.06 -1.32
CA GLY A 46 -7.54 21.96 -0.64
C GLY A 46 -8.36 20.67 -0.57
N ILE A 47 -8.50 20.12 0.64
CA ILE A 47 -9.28 18.89 0.91
C ILE A 47 -10.26 19.07 2.07
N ASN A 48 -11.37 18.35 2.01
CA ASN A 48 -12.33 18.21 3.10
C ASN A 48 -12.24 16.80 3.68
N LEU A 49 -12.08 16.69 5.01
CA LEU A 49 -12.14 15.43 5.74
C LEU A 49 -13.59 15.11 6.10
N GLU A 50 -14.11 13.99 5.59
CA GLU A 50 -15.55 13.67 5.71
C GLU A 50 -15.94 13.24 7.13
N ASP A 51 -15.00 12.72 7.92
CA ASP A 51 -15.28 12.20 9.26
C ASP A 51 -15.37 13.30 10.35
N GLY A 52 -14.99 14.54 10.04
CA GLY A 52 -14.87 15.62 11.04
C GLY A 52 -15.31 17.00 10.57
N GLU A 53 -15.91 17.10 9.38
CA GLU A 53 -16.30 18.37 8.73
C GLU A 53 -15.18 19.44 8.76
N GLU A 54 -13.93 18.99 8.60
CA GLU A 54 -12.75 19.87 8.60
C GLU A 54 -12.24 20.10 7.19
N SER A 55 -11.96 21.36 6.84
CA SER A 55 -11.30 21.73 5.58
C SER A 55 -9.84 22.07 5.82
N ILE A 56 -8.95 21.46 5.03
CA ILE A 56 -7.51 21.69 5.08
C ILE A 56 -7.08 22.42 3.80
N LYS A 57 -6.77 23.71 3.96
CA LYS A 57 -6.24 24.53 2.87
C LYS A 57 -4.85 24.04 2.47
N SER A 58 -4.67 23.77 1.19
CA SER A 58 -3.45 23.14 0.66
C SER A 58 -3.10 23.71 -0.70
N GLY A 59 -1.86 24.17 -0.88
CA GLY A 59 -1.35 24.57 -2.19
C GLY A 59 -0.92 23.39 -3.06
N ILE A 60 -0.50 22.28 -2.45
CA ILE A 60 -0.06 21.05 -3.12
C ILE A 60 -0.62 19.86 -2.33
N ILE A 61 -1.13 18.86 -3.04
CA ILE A 61 -1.62 17.61 -2.46
C ILE A 61 -0.83 16.46 -3.07
N ILE A 62 -0.24 15.62 -2.21
CA ILE A 62 0.56 14.46 -2.62
C ILE A 62 -0.15 13.19 -2.16
N LEU A 63 -0.64 12.38 -3.11
CA LEU A 63 -1.27 11.10 -2.83
C LEU A 63 -0.21 9.99 -2.71
N ALA A 64 0.30 9.78 -1.51
CA ALA A 64 1.28 8.73 -1.19
C ALA A 64 0.62 7.38 -0.85
N THR A 65 -0.43 6.97 -1.57
CA THR A 65 -1.25 5.76 -1.28
C THR A 65 -0.62 4.44 -1.74
N GLY A 66 0.66 4.45 -2.13
CA GLY A 66 1.37 3.26 -2.60
C GLY A 66 1.00 2.82 -4.01
N PHE A 67 1.21 1.53 -4.31
CA PHE A 67 1.01 0.94 -5.64
C PHE A 67 0.26 -0.39 -5.57
N ARG A 68 -0.50 -0.70 -6.63
CA ARG A 68 -1.14 -2.02 -6.83
C ARG A 68 -0.14 -3.04 -7.38
N GLY A 69 0.78 -3.51 -6.53
CA GLY A 69 1.90 -4.37 -6.93
C GLY A 69 1.45 -5.71 -7.55
N ASP A 70 0.40 -6.31 -7.02
CA ASP A 70 -0.24 -7.52 -7.54
C ASP A 70 -0.74 -7.33 -8.98
N GLN A 71 -1.41 -6.20 -9.26
CA GLN A 71 -1.88 -5.88 -10.61
C GLN A 71 -0.71 -5.64 -11.56
N LYS A 72 0.32 -4.89 -11.11
CA LYS A 72 1.55 -4.70 -11.90
C LYS A 72 2.19 -6.04 -12.28
N LEU A 73 2.23 -7.00 -11.34
CA LEU A 73 2.77 -8.33 -11.62
C LEU A 73 1.92 -9.12 -12.63
N ARG A 74 0.58 -9.01 -12.57
CA ARG A 74 -0.31 -9.61 -13.59
C ARG A 74 -0.03 -9.02 -14.97
N ASP A 75 0.09 -7.70 -15.06
CA ASP A 75 0.17 -6.98 -16.33
C ASP A 75 1.48 -7.22 -17.09
N ILE A 76 2.54 -7.68 -16.40
CA ILE A 76 3.81 -8.09 -17.05
C ILE A 76 3.60 -9.26 -18.02
N PHE A 77 2.67 -10.16 -17.73
CA PHE A 77 2.45 -11.37 -18.52
C PHE A 77 1.29 -11.16 -19.49
N THR A 78 1.43 -11.65 -20.72
CA THR A 78 0.34 -11.60 -21.72
C THR A 78 -0.60 -12.80 -21.59
N ALA A 79 -0.07 -13.96 -21.19
CA ALA A 79 -0.84 -15.21 -21.10
C ALA A 79 -1.72 -15.25 -19.83
N ASN A 80 -3.02 -15.49 -20.00
CA ASN A 80 -3.99 -15.47 -18.90
C ASN A 80 -3.68 -16.48 -17.79
N TRP A 81 -3.19 -17.68 -18.13
CA TRP A 81 -2.83 -18.67 -17.12
C TRP A 81 -1.67 -18.20 -16.23
N CYS A 82 -0.65 -17.54 -16.80
CA CYS A 82 0.45 -16.93 -16.03
C CYS A 82 -0.05 -15.83 -15.11
N ARG A 83 -0.95 -14.95 -15.58
CA ARG A 83 -1.53 -13.87 -14.77
C ARG A 83 -2.18 -14.41 -13.49
N ASN A 84 -2.94 -15.50 -13.63
CA ASN A 84 -3.67 -16.12 -12.52
C ASN A 84 -2.72 -16.78 -11.50
N ILE A 85 -1.64 -17.42 -11.96
CA ILE A 85 -0.65 -18.05 -11.06
C ILE A 85 0.19 -17.01 -10.33
N VAL A 86 0.67 -16.00 -11.05
CA VAL A 86 1.64 -15.02 -10.54
C VAL A 86 1.08 -14.18 -9.40
N ALA A 87 -0.18 -13.77 -9.50
CA ALA A 87 -0.79 -12.89 -8.51
C ALA A 87 -1.83 -13.56 -7.61
N GLY A 88 -2.17 -14.83 -7.87
CA GLY A 88 -3.18 -15.56 -7.12
C GLY A 88 -4.59 -14.97 -7.26
N SER A 89 -5.44 -15.30 -6.28
CA SER A 89 -6.81 -14.75 -6.15
C SER A 89 -6.79 -13.38 -5.45
N SER A 90 -7.87 -12.61 -5.59
CA SER A 90 -8.07 -11.33 -4.87
C SER A 90 -7.98 -11.45 -3.35
N ASP A 91 -8.28 -12.65 -2.83
CA ASP A 91 -8.41 -12.90 -1.39
C ASP A 91 -7.11 -13.46 -0.78
N THR A 92 -6.06 -13.62 -1.58
CA THR A 92 -4.79 -14.24 -1.19
C THR A 92 -3.62 -13.33 -1.48
N SER A 93 -2.59 -13.34 -0.63
CA SER A 93 -1.35 -12.64 -0.95
C SER A 93 -0.67 -13.26 -2.17
N VAL A 94 0.02 -12.44 -2.98
CA VAL A 94 0.83 -12.90 -4.12
C VAL A 94 1.81 -13.99 -3.66
N PRO A 95 1.80 -15.19 -4.30
CA PRO A 95 2.59 -16.35 -3.85
C PRO A 95 4.06 -16.26 -4.27
N LEU A 96 4.78 -15.24 -3.78
CA LEU A 96 6.22 -15.08 -4.05
C LEU A 96 7.06 -15.81 -3.00
N TYR A 97 7.96 -16.68 -3.44
CA TYR A 97 8.96 -17.28 -2.57
C TYR A 97 10.21 -16.40 -2.53
N ARG A 98 10.53 -15.81 -1.38
CA ARG A 98 11.69 -14.89 -1.20
C ARG A 98 11.76 -13.81 -2.28
N TYR A 99 10.64 -13.14 -2.54
CA TYR A 99 10.52 -12.09 -3.58
C TYR A 99 10.76 -12.57 -5.01
N ARG A 100 10.79 -13.88 -5.24
CA ARG A 100 10.91 -14.49 -6.56
C ARG A 100 9.63 -15.25 -6.89
N LEU A 101 9.28 -15.22 -8.16
CA LEU A 101 8.33 -16.19 -8.72
C LEU A 101 8.95 -17.58 -8.53
N GLY A 102 8.41 -18.35 -7.59
CA GLY A 102 8.85 -19.72 -7.35
C GLY A 102 8.68 -20.57 -8.62
N ASN A 103 9.43 -21.67 -8.69
CA ASN A 103 9.59 -22.56 -9.84
C ASN A 103 8.31 -23.30 -10.33
N PHE A 104 7.12 -22.74 -10.18
CA PHE A 104 5.90 -23.31 -10.76
C PHE A 104 5.88 -23.25 -12.29
N LEU A 105 6.70 -22.37 -12.89
CA LEU A 105 6.88 -22.29 -14.35
C LEU A 105 7.76 -23.41 -14.93
N GLY A 106 8.58 -24.10 -14.11
CA GLY A 106 9.52 -25.10 -14.62
C GLY A 106 8.86 -26.39 -15.11
N TRP A 107 7.78 -26.82 -14.47
CA TRP A 107 7.14 -28.10 -14.76
C TRP A 107 6.27 -28.08 -16.03
N HIS A 108 5.68 -26.93 -16.38
CA HIS A 108 4.82 -26.82 -17.56
C HIS A 108 5.55 -26.38 -18.84
N ILE A 109 6.77 -25.81 -18.73
CA ILE A 109 7.53 -25.32 -19.89
C ILE A 109 8.48 -26.39 -20.45
N TRP A 110 8.92 -27.35 -19.64
CA TRP A 110 9.86 -28.41 -20.05
C TRP A 110 9.24 -29.81 -20.10
N GLY A 111 7.91 -29.89 -20.09
CA GLY A 111 7.15 -31.13 -20.18
C GLY A 111 6.30 -31.17 -21.45
N GLN A 112 6.93 -31.06 -22.63
CA GLN A 112 6.45 -31.59 -23.91
C GLN A 112 7.66 -31.98 -24.77
#